data_AF-A0A1Q7DC81-F1
#
_entry.id   AF-A0A1Q7DC81-F1
#
_cell.length_a   1.000
_cell.length_b   1.000
_cell.length_c   1.000
_cell.angle_alpha   90.00
_cell.angle_beta   90.00
_cell.angle_gamma   90.00
#
_symmetry.space_group_name_H-M   'P 1'
#
loop_
_entity.id
_entity.type
_entity.pdbx_description
1 polymer ?
#
loop_
_entity_poly.entity_id
_entity_poly.type
_entity_poly.pdbx_seq_one_letter_code
_entity_poly.pdbx_strand_id
1 'polypeptide(L)' 'MERAISIRLDDDAQHALRALTRSGRTQSEAVREALIALARSRRRADLAKEAERLNGDRGDRAEMKRIAALMESLRAAG' A
#
# COMPACT_ATOMS: atom_id res chain seq x y z
N MET A 1 -3.92 22.66 13.40
CA MET A 1 -4.75 22.64 14.62
C MET A 1 -5.03 21.20 14.99
N GLU A 2 -4.88 20.84 16.26
CA GLU A 2 -5.26 19.51 16.75
C GLU A 2 -6.71 19.54 17.27
N ARG A 3 -7.45 18.46 17.04
CA ARG A 3 -8.81 18.28 17.54
C ARG A 3 -8.88 16.98 18.32
N ALA A 4 -9.25 17.07 19.59
CA ALA A 4 -9.49 15.90 20.42
C ALA A 4 -10.77 15.18 19.97
N ILE A 5 -10.73 13.85 20.00
CA ILE A 5 -11.88 12.98 19.70
C ILE A 5 -12.00 11.94 20.81
N SER A 6 -13.23 11.60 21.20
CA SER A 6 -13.51 10.50 22.13
C SER A 6 -13.95 9.29 21.32
N ILE A 7 -13.33 8.14 21.57
CA ILE A 7 -13.59 6.89 20.85
C ILE A 7 -13.82 5.78 21.88
N ARG A 8 -14.85 4.96 21.66
CA ARG A 8 -15.05 3.72 22.42
C ARG A 8 -14.27 2.59 21.76
N LEU A 9 -13.53 1.84 22.55
CA LEU A 9 -12.71 0.72 22.10
C LEU A 9 -13.27 -0.57 22.70
N ASP A 10 -13.41 -1.58 21.86
CA ASP A 10 -13.62 -2.97 22.31
C ASP A 10 -12.35 -3.51 22.99
N ASP A 11 -12.45 -4.71 23.58
CA ASP A 11 -11.37 -5.29 24.37
C ASP A 11 -10.10 -5.54 23.55
N ASP A 12 -10.25 -5.91 22.28
CA ASP A 12 -9.15 -6.14 21.35
C ASP A 12 -8.43 -4.83 21.01
N ALA A 13 -9.17 -3.77 20.69
CA ALA A 13 -8.62 -2.46 20.41
C ALA A 13 -7.97 -1.84 21.66
N GLN A 14 -8.54 -2.07 22.84
CA GLN A 14 -7.90 -1.68 24.10
C GLN A 14 -6.59 -2.44 24.34
N HIS A 15 -6.55 -3.74 24.04
CA HIS A 15 -5.32 -4.53 24.16
C HIS A 15 -4.24 -4.02 23.19
N ALA A 16 -4.61 -3.79 21.93
CA ALA A 16 -3.71 -3.22 20.93
C ALA A 16 -3.18 -1.84 21.35
N LEU A 17 -4.05 -0.96 21.87
CA LEU A 17 -3.63 0.35 22.36
C LEU A 17 -2.62 0.23 23.50
N ARG A 18 -2.87 -0.65 24.48
CA ARG A 18 -1.92 -0.91 25.58
C ARG A 18 -0.56 -1.40 25.07
N ALA A 19 -0.56 -2.28 24.07
CA ALA A 19 0.67 -2.77 23.46
C ALA A 19 1.46 -1.64 22.77
N LEU A 20 0.78 -0.77 22.03
CA LEU A 20 1.39 0.36 21.31
C LEU A 20 1.95 1.44 22.25
N THR A 21 1.34 1.62 23.43
CA THR A 21 1.82 2.60 24.42
C THR A 21 2.86 2.03 25.39
N ARG A 22 3.12 0.71 25.37
CA ARG A 22 4.04 0.04 26.32
C ARG A 22 5.46 0.58 26.24
N SER A 23 5.86 1.15 25.11
CA SER A 23 7.18 1.76 24.90
C SER A 23 7.28 3.21 25.43
N GLY A 24 6.35 3.65 26.28
CA GLY A 24 6.34 5.01 26.85
C GLY A 24 5.73 6.08 25.94
N ARG A 25 5.07 5.68 24.84
CA ARG A 25 4.36 6.59 23.93
C ARG A 25 3.02 6.99 24.52
N THR A 26 2.59 8.23 24.26
CA THR A 26 1.24 8.66 24.64
C THR A 26 0.19 7.96 23.78
N GLN A 27 -1.04 7.86 24.28
CA GLN A 27 -2.16 7.28 23.52
C GLN A 27 -2.40 8.06 22.22
N SER A 28 -2.35 9.39 22.27
CA SER A 28 -2.55 10.25 21.09
C SER A 28 -1.49 10.00 20.00
N GLU A 29 -0.23 9.83 20.38
CA GLU A 29 0.85 9.49 19.43
C GLU A 29 0.64 8.11 18.82
N ALA A 30 0.36 7.10 19.65
CA ALA A 30 0.12 5.73 19.20
C ALA A 30 -1.06 5.65 18.21
N VAL A 31 -2.18 6.31 18.53
CA VAL A 31 -3.37 6.35 17.67
C VAL A 31 -3.08 7.11 16.38
N ARG A 32 -2.41 8.27 16.46
CA ARG A 32 -2.04 9.05 15.27
C ARG A 32 -1.15 8.24 14.33
N GLU A 33 -0.13 7.59 14.86
CA GLU A 33 0.79 6.76 14.07
C GLU A 33 0.05 5.59 13.42
N ALA A 34 -0.79 4.87 14.17
CA ALA A 34 -1.58 3.76 13.65
C ALA A 34 -2.53 4.18 12.52
N LEU A 35 -3.24 5.31 12.67
CA LEU A 35 -4.13 5.84 11.63
C LEU A 35 -3.37 6.20 10.35
N ILE A 36 -2.24 6.89 10.48
CA ILE A 36 -1.40 7.26 9.32
C ILE A 36 -0.82 6.01 8.65
N ALA A 37 -0.32 5.05 9.44
CA ALA A 37 0.23 3.81 8.92
C ALA A 37 -0.81 3.00 8.14
N LEU A 38 -2.03 2.88 8.66
CA LEU A 38 -3.14 2.20 8.00
C LEU A 38 -3.58 2.92 6.72
N ALA A 39 -3.69 4.26 6.75
CA ALA A 39 -4.02 5.03 5.55
C ALA A 39 -2.96 4.84 4.44
N ARG A 40 -1.68 4.84 4.82
CA ARG A 40 -0.56 4.59 3.91
C ARG A 40 -0.55 3.15 3.37
N SER A 41 -0.84 2.16 4.22
CA SER A 41 -0.89 0.76 3.78
C SER A 41 -2.03 0.51 2.79
N ARG A 42 -3.21 1.08 3.04
CA ARG A 42 -4.35 1.05 2.11
C ARG A 42 -4.00 1.72 0.78
N ARG A 43 -3.44 2.92 0.80
CA ARG A 43 -3.02 3.61 -0.44
C ARG A 43 -2.02 2.79 -1.25
N ARG A 44 -1.07 2.10 -0.61
CA ARG A 44 -0.14 1.19 -1.30
C ARG A 44 -0.83 -0.06 -1.84
N ALA A 45 -1.76 -0.64 -1.09
CA ALA A 45 -2.52 -1.79 -1.54
C ALA A 45 -3.43 -1.45 -2.73
N ASP A 46 -4.02 -0.25 -2.74
CA ASP A 46 -4.82 0.23 -3.86
C ASP A 46 -3.95 0.48 -5.11
N LEU A 47 -2.74 1.00 -4.94
CA LEU A 47 -1.75 1.10 -6.03
C LEU A 47 -1.28 -0.26 -6.53
N ALA A 48 -1.07 -1.23 -5.64
CA ALA A 48 -0.69 -2.59 -6.02
C ALA A 48 -1.82 -3.29 -6.78
N LYS A 49 -3.07 -3.14 -6.33
CA LYS A 49 -4.25 -3.65 -7.05
C LYS A 49 -4.45 -2.96 -8.40
N GLU A 50 -4.19 -1.65 -8.48
CA GLU A 50 -4.22 -0.93 -9.75
C GLU A 50 -3.09 -1.37 -10.68
N ALA A 51 -1.88 -1.60 -10.16
CA ALA A 51 -0.77 -2.13 -10.93
C ALA A 51 -1.00 -3.59 -11.39
N GLU A 52 -1.65 -4.42 -10.59
CA GLU A 52 -2.08 -5.77 -10.98
C GLU A 52 -3.19 -5.71 -12.05
N ARG A 53 -4.12 -4.75 -11.95
CA ARG A 53 -5.15 -4.50 -12.96
C ARG A 53 -4.55 -4.04 -14.29
N LEU A 54 -3.54 -3.17 -14.26
CA LEU A 54 -2.80 -2.72 -15.45
C LEU A 54 -1.92 -3.83 -16.05
N ASN A 55 -1.24 -4.64 -15.22
CA ASN A 55 -0.42 -5.78 -15.70
C ASN A 55 -1.24 -6.99 -16.18
N GLY A 56 -2.55 -7.02 -15.90
CA GLY A 56 -3.45 -8.09 -16.27
C GLY A 56 -3.82 -8.13 -17.75
N ASP A 57 -3.62 -7.03 -18.50
CA ASP A 57 -4.05 -6.95 -19.90
C ASP A 57 -3.26 -7.95 -20.78
N ARG A 58 -4.00 -8.87 -21.41
CA ARG A 58 -3.43 -9.88 -22.32
C ARG A 58 -3.00 -9.24 -23.64
N GLY A 59 -3.62 -8.12 -24.04
CA GLY A 59 -3.23 -7.35 -25.23
C GLY A 59 -1.84 -6.75 -25.07
N ASP A 60 -1.59 -6.10 -23.94
CA ASP A 60 -0.31 -5.44 -23.66
C ASP A 60 0.85 -6.43 -23.61
N ARG A 61 0.66 -7.61 -23.02
CA ARG A 61 1.68 -8.67 -23.02
C ARG A 61 1.96 -9.24 -24.41
N ALA A 62 0.95 -9.32 -25.27
CA ALA A 62 1.13 -9.77 -26.65
C ALA A 62 1.86 -8.72 -27.49
N GLU A 63 1.58 -7.43 -27.26
CA GLU A 63 2.26 -6.31 -27.90
C GLU A 63 3.73 -6.24 -27.48
N MET A 64 4.02 -6.31 -26.18
CA MET A 64 5.40 -6.31 -25.66
C MET A 64 6.23 -7.46 -26.25
N LYS A 65 5.65 -8.65 -26.43
CA LYS A 65 6.32 -9.78 -27.08
C LYS A 65 6.60 -9.51 -28.57
N ARG A 66 5.67 -8.88 -29.29
CA ARG A 66 5.85 -8.50 -30.70
C ARG A 66 6.94 -7.43 -30.86
N ILE A 67 6.95 -6.43 -30.00
CA ILE A 67 7.99 -5.39 -29.99
C ILE A 67 9.36 -5.99 -29.65
N ALA A 68 9.45 -6.86 -28.64
CA ALA A 68 10.70 -7.52 -28.29
C ALA A 68 11.28 -8.35 -29.45
N ALA A 69 10.43 -9.09 -30.16
CA ALA A 69 10.83 -9.85 -31.35
C ALA A 69 11.30 -8.93 -32.49
N LEU A 70 10.61 -7.80 -32.71
CA LEU A 70 11.01 -6.81 -33.70
C LEU A 70 12.38 -6.19 -33.37
N MET A 71 12.59 -5.78 -32.12
CA MET A 71 13.86 -5.18 -31.67
C MET A 71 15.02 -6.17 -31.79
N GLU A 72 14.79 -7.46 -31.53
CA GLU A 72 15.80 -8.50 -31.71
C GLU A 72 16.13 -8.72 -33.19
N SER A 73 15.12 -8.70 -34.08
CA SER A 73 15.36 -8.81 -35.52
C SER A 73 16.18 -7.65 -36.08
N LEU A 74 15.94 -6.42 -35.60
CA LEU A 74 16.71 -5.23 -35.98
C LEU A 74 18.14 -5.28 -35.46
N ARG A 75 18.37 -5.85 -34.26
CA ARG A 75 19.71 -6.06 -33.70
C ARG A 75 20.49 -7.12 -34.47
N ALA A 76 19.85 -8.21 -34.89
CA ALA A 76 20.51 -9.30 -35.61
C ALA A 76 20.82 -8.95 -37.08
N ALA A 77 20.17 -7.92 -37.63
CA ALA A 77 20.35 -7.47 -39.02
C ALA A 77 21.40 -6.36 -39.19
N GLY A 78 21.99 -5.86 -38.09
CA GLY A 78 23.08 -4.87 -38.09
C GLY A 78 24.41 -5.50 -37.74
#